data_AF-A5X3H7-F1
#
_entry.id   AF-A5X3H7-F1
#
_cell.length_a   1.000
_cell.length_b   1.000
_cell.length_c   1.000
_cell.angle_alpha   90.00
_cell.angle_beta   90.00
_cell.angle_gamma   90.00
#
_symmetry.space_group_name_H-M   'P 1'
#
loop_
_entity.id
_entity.type
_entity.pdbx_description
1 polymer ?
#
loop_
_entity_poly.entity_id
_entity_poly.type
_entity_poly.pdbx_seq_one_letter_code
_entity_poly.pdbx_strand_id
1 'polypeptide(L)'
;SGRIDRGMVKIGDEVEILGLHPEAVKSTVTGLEMFRKTLDFGEAGDNVGVLLRGINRDQVERGQVLAKPGSIKVHDKFKGQVYILSKEEG
;
A
#
# COMPACT_ATOMS: atom_id res chain seq x y z
N SER A 1 -4.77 -6.18 2.87
CA SER A 1 -3.47 -6.88 3.03
C SER A 1 -2.63 -6.62 1.79
N GLY A 2 -1.31 -6.75 1.90
CA GLY A 2 -0.40 -6.54 0.78
C GLY A 2 1.02 -6.96 1.13
N ARG A 3 1.88 -6.96 0.12
CA ARG A 3 3.31 -7.14 0.30
C ARG A 3 3.96 -5.77 0.54
N ILE A 4 4.82 -5.66 1.54
CA ILE A 4 5.62 -4.45 1.74
C ILE A 4 6.66 -4.40 0.61
N ASP A 5 6.54 -3.39 -0.26
CA ASP A 5 7.43 -3.22 -1.41
C ASP A 5 8.83 -2.76 -0.99
N ARG A 6 8.90 -1.74 -0.11
CA ARG A 6 10.14 -1.16 0.39
C ARG A 6 9.97 -0.54 1.76
N GLY A 7 11.08 -0.43 2.50
CA GLY A 7 11.11 0.19 3.82
C GLY A 7 10.61 -0.73 4.94
N MET A 8 10.19 -0.12 6.04
CA MET A 8 9.67 -0.77 7.25
C MET A 8 8.48 0.03 7.78
N VAL A 9 7.50 -0.65 8.35
CA VAL A 9 6.36 -0.05 9.05
C VAL A 9 6.24 -0.63 10.46
N LYS A 10 5.93 0.21 11.43
CA LYS A 10 5.74 -0.15 12.84
C LYS A 10 4.33 0.19 13.30
N ILE A 11 3.88 -0.49 14.36
CA ILE A 11 2.68 -0.06 15.07
C ILE A 11 2.92 1.36 15.63
N GLY A 12 1.98 2.26 15.37
CA GLY A 12 2.06 3.68 15.72
C GLY A 12 2.50 4.59 14.58
N ASP A 13 3.02 4.06 13.47
CA ASP A 13 3.41 4.89 12.34
C ASP A 13 2.19 5.54 11.67
N GLU A 14 2.34 6.80 11.29
CA GLU A 14 1.41 7.49 10.39
C GLU A 14 1.66 7.07 8.95
N VAL A 15 0.57 6.87 8.20
CA VAL A 15 0.58 6.49 6.79
C VAL A 15 -0.47 7.26 6.01
N GLU A 16 -0.23 7.41 4.72
CA GLU A 16 -1.20 7.89 3.74
C GLU A 16 -1.69 6.73 2.88
N ILE A 17 -3.01 6.67 2.67
CA ILE A 17 -3.66 5.84 1.66
C ILE A 17 -3.72 6.67 0.39
N LEU A 18 -3.07 6.19 -0.67
CA LEU A 18 -2.86 6.92 -1.92
C LEU A 18 -3.33 6.12 -3.13
N GLY A 19 -3.75 6.85 -4.17
CA GLY A 19 -4.14 6.28 -5.46
C GLY A 19 -5.64 6.12 -5.62
N LEU A 20 -6.08 6.06 -6.88
CA LEU A 20 -7.47 5.92 -7.36
C LEU A 20 -8.43 7.06 -6.99
N HIS A 21 -8.21 7.72 -5.87
CA HIS A 21 -8.88 8.95 -5.48
C HIS A 21 -7.94 10.15 -5.54
N PRO A 22 -8.47 11.37 -5.76
CA PRO A 22 -7.65 12.59 -5.81
C PRO A 22 -7.00 12.93 -4.46
N GLU A 23 -7.69 12.62 -3.36
CA GLU A 23 -7.27 12.99 -2.02
C GLU A 23 -6.57 11.84 -1.29
N ALA A 24 -5.48 12.18 -0.61
CA ALA A 24 -4.79 11.27 0.28
C ALA A 24 -5.52 11.19 1.63
N VAL A 25 -5.80 9.98 2.10
CA VAL A 25 -6.39 9.76 3.43
C VAL A 25 -5.29 9.41 4.40
N LYS A 26 -5.17 10.16 5.50
CA LYS A 26 -4.20 9.87 6.57
C LYS A 26 -4.79 8.89 7.59
N SER A 27 -3.95 8.00 8.09
CA SER A 27 -4.30 7.06 9.15
C SER A 27 -3.07 6.71 9.97
N THR A 28 -3.29 6.08 11.12
CA THR A 28 -2.24 5.48 11.95
C THR A 28 -2.33 3.97 11.89
N VAL A 29 -1.19 3.28 11.81
CA VAL A 29 -1.12 1.82 11.92
C VAL A 29 -1.30 1.41 13.38
N THR A 30 -2.31 0.58 13.65
CA THR A 30 -2.61 0.11 15.02
C THR A 30 -2.31 -1.37 15.22
N GLY A 31 -1.98 -2.09 14.16
CA GLY A 31 -1.65 -3.50 14.22
C GLY A 31 -1.07 -4.01 12.91
N LEU A 32 -0.19 -4.99 13.01
CA LEU A 32 0.40 -5.71 11.89
C LEU A 32 0.21 -7.20 12.13
N GLU A 33 -0.26 -7.92 11.12
CA GLU A 33 -0.49 -9.36 11.21
C GLU A 33 0.03 -10.09 9.98
N MET A 34 0.72 -11.21 10.20
CA MET A 34 1.11 -12.15 9.17
C MET A 34 0.74 -13.58 9.60
N PHE A 35 -0.04 -14.30 8.80
CA PHE A 35 -0.43 -15.70 9.06
C PHE A 35 -0.93 -15.96 10.50
N ARG A 36 -1.86 -15.14 11.00
CA ARG A 36 -2.41 -15.21 12.37
C ARG A 36 -1.39 -14.94 13.49
N LYS A 37 -0.26 -14.30 13.17
CA LYS A 37 0.73 -13.83 14.14
C LYS A 37 0.79 -12.31 14.09
N THR A 38 0.72 -11.69 15.26
CA THR A 38 0.98 -10.26 15.42
C THR A 38 2.47 -9.98 15.23
N LEU A 39 2.78 -8.86 14.59
CA LEU A 39 4.15 -8.39 14.39
C LEU A 39 4.33 -7.03 15.06
N ASP A 40 5.51 -6.78 15.62
CA ASP A 40 5.88 -5.46 16.17
C ASP A 40 6.23 -4.47 15.05
N PHE A 41 6.80 -4.99 13.96
CA PHE A 41 7.10 -4.27 12.73
C PHE A 41 7.01 -5.21 11.53
N GLY A 42 6.82 -4.65 10.33
CA GLY A 42 6.92 -5.36 9.06
C GLY A 42 7.96 -4.72 8.17
N GLU A 43 8.68 -5.52 7.40
CA GLU A 43 9.74 -5.07 6.51
C GLU A 43 9.54 -5.49 5.05
N ALA A 44 10.35 -4.92 4.16
CA ALA A 44 10.28 -5.19 2.73
C ALA A 44 10.29 -6.70 2.44
N GLY A 45 9.27 -7.15 1.71
CA GLY A 45 9.08 -8.54 1.34
C GLY A 45 8.01 -9.28 2.14
N ASP A 46 7.63 -8.77 3.31
CA ASP A 46 6.60 -9.35 4.16
C ASP A 46 5.20 -9.19 3.55
N ASN A 47 4.39 -10.25 3.65
CA ASN A 47 2.97 -10.23 3.31
C ASN A 47 2.15 -10.00 4.57
N VAL A 48 1.61 -8.79 4.74
CA VAL A 48 0.95 -8.37 5.99
C VAL A 48 -0.48 -7.90 5.79
N GLY A 49 -1.30 -8.15 6.81
CA GLY A 49 -2.46 -7.34 7.12
C GLY A 49 -2.03 -6.13 7.94
N VAL A 50 -2.51 -4.94 7.58
CA VAL A 50 -2.27 -3.70 8.31
C VAL A 50 -3.61 -3.22 8.84
N LEU A 51 -3.72 -3.06 10.16
CA LEU A 51 -4.89 -2.49 10.80
C LEU A 51 -4.71 -0.97 10.86
N LEU A 52 -5.70 -0.25 10.33
CA LEU A 52 -5.69 1.20 10.19
C LEU A 52 -6.73 1.83 11.12
N ARG A 53 -6.31 2.87 11.86
CA ARG A 53 -7.19 3.57 12.79
C ARG A 53 -8.26 4.35 12.04
N GLY A 54 -9.53 4.06 12.35
CA GLY A 54 -10.66 4.86 11.86
C GLY A 54 -10.94 4.71 10.36
N ILE A 55 -10.39 3.68 9.73
CA ILE A 55 -10.62 3.39 8.31
C ILE A 55 -11.55 2.19 8.20
N ASN A 56 -12.70 2.39 7.58
CA ASN A 56 -13.63 1.33 7.24
C ASN A 56 -13.24 0.64 5.94
N ARG A 57 -13.81 -0.56 5.72
CA ARG A 57 -13.48 -1.40 4.55
C ARG A 57 -13.87 -0.76 3.22
N ASP A 58 -14.90 0.07 3.19
CA ASP A 58 -15.37 0.82 2.02
C ASP A 58 -14.51 2.05 1.71
N GLN A 59 -13.64 2.46 2.64
CA GLN A 59 -12.72 3.58 2.46
C GLN A 59 -11.33 3.16 1.96
N VAL A 60 -11.12 1.86 1.71
CA VAL A 60 -9.89 1.34 1.13
C VAL A 60 -10.21 0.32 0.05
N GLU A 61 -9.57 0.46 -1.10
CA GLU A 61 -9.79 -0.43 -2.24
C GLU A 61 -8.50 -1.01 -2.81
N ARG A 62 -8.63 -2.15 -3.48
CA ARG A 62 -7.49 -2.83 -4.08
C ARG A 62 -6.92 -1.98 -5.22
N GLY A 63 -5.62 -1.70 -5.15
CA GLY A 63 -4.91 -0.87 -6.11
C GLY A 63 -4.36 0.41 -5.48
N GLN A 64 -4.88 0.80 -4.31
CA GLN A 64 -4.28 1.85 -3.48
C GLN A 64 -3.00 1.37 -2.78
N VAL A 65 -2.18 2.31 -2.36
CA VAL A 65 -0.93 2.07 -1.65
C VAL A 65 -0.93 2.75 -0.29
N LEU A 66 -0.36 2.07 0.71
CA LEU A 66 -0.02 2.69 2.00
C LEU A 66 1.43 3.18 1.92
N ALA A 67 1.64 4.46 2.21
CA ALA A 67 2.96 5.08 2.14
C ALA A 67 3.24 5.98 3.34
N LYS A 68 4.52 6.21 3.62
CA LYS A 68 4.93 7.25 4.57
C LYS A 68 4.38 8.60 4.08
N PRO A 69 3.81 9.45 4.94
CA PRO A 69 3.23 10.72 4.53
C PRO A 69 4.20 11.57 3.70
N GLY A 70 3.73 12.06 2.55
CA GLY A 70 4.51 12.89 1.63
C GLY A 70 5.63 12.17 0.86
N SER A 71 5.80 10.85 1.03
CA SER A 71 6.87 10.09 0.34
C SER A 71 6.55 9.71 -1.10
N ILE A 72 5.27 9.72 -1.49
CA ILE A 72 4.80 9.36 -2.82
C ILE A 72 3.83 10.45 -3.30
N LYS A 73 3.97 10.84 -4.58
CA LYS A 73 2.99 11.67 -5.28
C LYS A 73 2.24 10.80 -6.28
N VAL A 74 0.93 10.98 -6.35
CA VAL A 74 0.08 10.31 -7.35
C VAL A 74 0.16 11.08 -8.67
N HIS A 75 0.25 10.35 -9.78
CA HIS A 75 0.38 10.92 -11.12
C HIS A 75 -0.70 10.35 -12.05
N ASP A 76 -1.22 11.19 -12.94
CA ASP A 76 -2.22 10.86 -13.96
C ASP A 76 -1.61 10.68 -15.36
N LYS A 77 -0.46 11.31 -15.60
CA LYS A 77 0.25 11.30 -16.89
C LYS A 77 1.68 10.83 -16.69
N PHE A 78 2.08 9.90 -17.54
CA PHE A 78 3.45 9.36 -17.56
C PHE A 78 3.85 9.03 -19.00
N LYS A 79 5.16 8.89 -19.22
CA LYS A 79 5.70 8.27 -20.43
C LYS A 79 6.09 6.84 -20.08
N GLY A 80 5.64 5.88 -20.88
CA GLY A 80 5.96 4.47 -20.72
C GLY A 80 6.47 3.88 -22.02
N GLN A 81 7.33 2.87 -21.91
CA GLN A 81 7.70 2.02 -23.03
C GLN A 81 6.80 0.79 -23.00
N VAL A 82 6.19 0.47 -24.15
CA VAL A 82 5.26 -0.65 -24.29
C VAL A 82 5.81 -1.62 -25.33
N TYR A 83 5.83 -2.90 -24.98
CA TYR A 83 6.09 -4.00 -25.92
C TYR A 83 4.76 -4.67 -26.26
N ILE A 84 4.46 -4.81 -27.55
CA ILE A 84 3.22 -5.43 -28.04
C ILE A 84 3.55 -6.87 -28.39
N LEU A 85 2.99 -7.81 -27.63
CA LEU A 85 3.16 -9.25 -27.85
C LEU A 85 2.58 -9.68 -29.20
N SER A 86 3.25 -10.61 -29.87
CA SER A 86 2.67 -11.29 -31.03
C SER A 86 1.57 -12.24 -30.61
N LYS A 87 0.78 -12.73 -31.58
CA LYS A 87 -0.23 -13.76 -31.32
C LYS A 87 0.39 -15.09 -30.86
N GLU A 88 1.61 -15.42 -31.29
CA GLU A 88 2.27 -16.67 -30.90
C GLU A 88 2.82 -16.64 -29.45
N GLU A 89 3.06 -15.45 -28.91
CA GLU A 89 3.54 -15.24 -27.55
C GLU A 89 2.40 -15.24 -26.49
N GLY A 90 1.12 -15.27 -26.91
CA GLY A 90 -0.06 -15.05 -26.06
C GLY A 90 -1.18 -16.09 -26.19
#